data_AF-A0A1E5QUV5-F1
#
_entry.id   AF-A0A1E5QUV5-F1
#
_cell.length_a   1.000
_cell.length_b   1.000
_cell.length_c   1.000
_cell.angle_alpha   90.00
_cell.angle_beta   90.00
_cell.angle_gamma   90.00
#
_symmetry.space_group_name_H-M   'P 1'
#
loop_
_entity.id
_entity.type
_entity.pdbx_description
1 polymer ?
#
loop_
_entity_poly.entity_id
_entity_poly.type
_entity_poly.pdbx_seq_one_letter_code
_entity_poly.pdbx_strand_id
1 'polypeptide(L)'
;MKGFKGAEDLNIQFGNVRIYNPKTTKLIKKYLLDFDDYEYFGSKNDDIHCNGAVTLDVIDSEQSKQEAISNLNQVLSFILSNQMDIKYPIKIETRSISIIDENGIQKGSFNEITEDDYNFEESSEHIKFIYNFYQSKIISELNSVDKQIIESLNWKKKAVESFNVNEKILWFWVSLENLMNDGNNKSSENIFYYVSKYLAIYQFYKFVWKHYGKLIDIRKQLVYNSFSTNDHKDLKELDSILRLDEINTKNNLLVYPLKEFIKNIDLIIDLIKAKFEKEELLYYQLDYLRSIFNNPDTLKKLLVDFENISKEKLLYVYRIRNKIVHNANTEENTLSEYYSDFISQASRLTIIQFMTKRQNKNLKTTESILNDILYDFNKLKLDIEIQGITVLYEQ
;
A
#
# COMPACT_ATOMS: atom_id res chain seq x y z
N MET A 1 8.22 13.02 -16.81
CA MET A 1 6.98 12.41 -16.25
C MET A 1 6.23 13.50 -15.50
N LYS A 2 4.92 13.64 -15.71
CA LYS A 2 4.07 14.66 -15.06
C LYS A 2 3.47 14.12 -13.77
N GLY A 3 3.35 14.97 -12.74
CA GLY A 3 2.71 14.61 -11.45
C GLY A 3 3.60 13.85 -10.46
N PHE A 4 4.88 13.65 -10.78
CA PHE A 4 5.83 12.89 -9.97
C PHE A 4 7.05 13.74 -9.62
N LYS A 5 7.12 14.21 -8.36
CA LYS A 5 8.24 15.01 -7.86
C LYS A 5 9.42 14.10 -7.55
N GLY A 6 10.58 14.42 -8.11
CA GLY A 6 11.79 13.65 -7.88
C GLY A 6 12.40 14.03 -6.55
N ALA A 7 12.64 13.05 -5.68
CA ALA A 7 13.59 13.26 -4.60
C ALA A 7 14.94 13.70 -5.20
N GLU A 8 15.72 14.50 -4.47
CA GLU A 8 17.00 15.01 -4.98
C GLU A 8 17.93 13.87 -5.41
N ASP A 9 17.92 12.75 -4.69
CA ASP A 9 18.71 11.54 -4.93
C ASP A 9 17.99 10.47 -5.78
N LEU A 10 16.86 10.79 -6.41
CA LEU A 10 16.08 9.81 -7.16
C LEU A 10 16.86 9.27 -8.36
N ASN A 11 17.23 7.99 -8.29
CA ASN A 11 17.84 7.25 -9.38
C ASN A 11 17.61 5.74 -9.20
N ILE A 12 16.62 5.19 -9.89
CA ILE A 12 16.10 3.85 -9.64
C ILE A 12 15.98 3.08 -10.95
N GLN A 13 16.49 1.85 -10.94
CA GLN A 13 16.49 0.95 -12.09
C GLN A 13 15.46 -0.18 -11.90
N PHE A 14 14.55 -0.33 -12.85
CA PHE A 14 13.59 -1.41 -13.01
C PHE A 14 13.92 -2.16 -14.30
N GLY A 15 14.83 -3.14 -14.23
CA GLY A 15 15.32 -3.87 -15.40
C GLY A 15 15.93 -2.92 -16.45
N ASN A 16 15.30 -2.75 -17.62
CA ASN A 16 15.72 -1.81 -18.68
C ASN A 16 15.15 -0.39 -18.53
N VAL A 17 14.26 -0.15 -17.57
CA VAL A 17 13.67 1.17 -17.30
C VAL A 17 14.42 1.84 -16.14
N ARG A 18 14.80 3.10 -16.30
CA ARG A 18 15.40 3.94 -15.26
C ARG A 18 14.51 5.14 -14.99
N ILE A 19 14.19 5.38 -13.73
CA ILE A 19 13.51 6.59 -13.27
C ILE A 19 14.52 7.42 -12.48
N TYR A 20 14.77 8.65 -12.92
CA TYR A 20 15.83 9.48 -12.34
C TYR A 20 15.47 10.96 -12.33
N ASN A 21 16.14 11.71 -11.46
CA ASN A 21 16.12 13.16 -11.43
C ASN A 21 17.24 13.72 -12.32
N PRO A 22 16.93 14.49 -13.39
CA PRO A 22 17.95 15.04 -14.29
C PRO A 22 18.82 16.12 -13.64
N LYS A 23 18.46 16.65 -12.45
CA LYS A 23 19.33 17.55 -11.65
C LYS A 23 20.56 16.83 -11.13
N THR A 24 20.44 15.54 -10.77
CA THR A 24 21.52 14.76 -10.14
C THR A 24 22.06 13.64 -11.02
N THR A 25 21.28 13.13 -11.97
CA THR A 25 21.68 12.08 -12.90
C THR A 25 21.47 12.55 -14.33
N LYS A 26 22.55 12.69 -15.12
CA LYS A 26 22.47 12.97 -16.57
C LYS A 26 22.78 11.71 -17.37
N LEU A 27 21.88 11.34 -18.28
CA LEU A 27 22.09 10.26 -19.23
C LEU A 27 22.59 10.78 -20.58
N ILE A 28 22.24 12.02 -20.95
CA ILE A 28 22.74 12.65 -22.17
C ILE A 28 24.07 13.33 -21.88
N LYS A 29 25.15 12.82 -22.49
CA LYS A 29 26.52 13.35 -22.32
C LYS A 29 26.94 14.29 -23.46
N LYS A 30 26.38 14.08 -24.66
CA LYS A 30 26.68 14.90 -25.84
C LYS A 30 25.41 15.14 -26.65
N TYR A 31 25.08 16.41 -26.84
CA TYR A 31 23.92 16.87 -27.62
C TYR A 31 24.26 16.98 -29.11
N LEU A 32 23.23 16.85 -29.96
CA LEU A 32 23.37 17.07 -31.41
C LEU A 32 23.50 18.55 -31.78
N LEU A 33 22.97 19.43 -30.94
CA LEU A 33 23.00 20.88 -31.08
C LEU A 33 23.55 21.49 -29.78
N ASP A 34 24.40 22.51 -29.88
CA ASP A 34 25.01 23.23 -28.74
C ASP A 34 23.97 24.12 -28.02
N PHE A 35 23.00 23.48 -27.36
CA PHE A 35 22.09 24.15 -26.44
C PHE A 35 22.18 23.51 -25.05
N ASP A 36 22.12 24.35 -24.02
CA ASP A 36 22.12 23.90 -22.64
C ASP A 36 20.82 23.14 -22.29
N ASP A 37 20.99 21.90 -21.83
CA ASP A 37 20.09 21.19 -20.91
C ASP A 37 18.71 20.70 -21.44
N TYR A 38 18.71 19.92 -22.52
CA TYR A 38 17.52 19.21 -23.04
C TYR A 38 16.89 18.17 -22.10
N GLU A 39 17.62 17.70 -21.07
CA GLU A 39 17.15 16.61 -20.20
C GLU A 39 16.16 17.10 -19.13
N TYR A 40 15.93 18.41 -19.01
CA TYR A 40 15.00 18.96 -18.02
C TYR A 40 13.54 18.96 -18.49
N PHE A 41 13.30 18.81 -19.81
CA PHE A 41 11.96 18.77 -20.44
C PHE A 41 10.98 19.81 -19.84
N GLY A 42 11.48 21.05 -19.65
CA GLY A 42 10.88 22.13 -18.87
C GLY A 42 11.93 23.19 -18.48
N SER A 43 11.62 24.12 -17.58
CA SER A 43 12.61 25.09 -17.06
C SER A 43 13.45 24.45 -15.95
N LYS A 44 14.77 24.73 -15.92
CA LYS A 44 15.68 24.24 -14.85
C LYS A 44 15.24 24.60 -13.43
N ASN A 45 14.45 25.67 -13.31
CA ASN A 45 13.93 26.19 -12.05
C ASN A 45 12.61 25.54 -11.64
N ASP A 46 12.05 24.64 -12.45
CA ASP A 46 10.82 23.94 -12.09
C ASP A 46 11.11 22.87 -11.02
N ASP A 47 10.13 22.65 -10.15
CA ASP A 47 10.26 21.70 -9.04
C ASP A 47 9.93 20.26 -9.45
N ILE A 48 9.59 20.02 -10.72
CA ILE A 48 9.01 18.76 -11.21
C ILE A 48 9.88 18.16 -12.31
N HIS A 49 10.96 17.49 -11.92
CA HIS A 49 11.82 16.78 -12.89
C HIS A 49 12.04 15.32 -12.49
N CYS A 50 11.19 14.44 -13.00
CA CYS A 50 11.52 13.03 -13.11
C CYS A 50 11.47 12.59 -14.55
N ASN A 51 12.55 11.97 -15.01
CA ASN A 51 12.64 11.36 -16.32
C ASN A 51 12.53 9.86 -16.23
N GLY A 52 11.95 9.28 -17.27
CA GLY A 52 11.97 7.86 -17.53
C GLY A 52 12.88 7.59 -18.74
N ALA A 53 13.87 6.72 -18.58
CA ALA A 53 14.67 6.21 -19.69
C ALA A 53 14.42 4.71 -19.86
N VAL A 54 14.34 4.22 -21.09
CA VAL A 54 14.15 2.80 -21.39
C VAL A 54 15.24 2.36 -22.35
N THR A 55 15.94 1.29 -21.99
CA THR A 55 16.93 0.65 -22.85
C THR A 55 16.20 -0.35 -23.74
N LEU A 56 16.35 -0.21 -25.05
CA LEU A 56 15.70 -1.05 -26.07
C LEU A 56 16.73 -1.52 -27.09
N ASP A 57 16.51 -2.70 -27.66
CA ASP A 57 17.41 -3.33 -28.63
C ASP A 57 17.06 -2.98 -30.10
N VAL A 58 16.08 -2.09 -30.33
CA VAL A 58 15.44 -1.87 -31.66
C VAL A 58 15.73 -0.48 -32.22
N ILE A 59 15.86 -0.39 -33.56
CA ILE A 59 16.28 0.80 -34.33
C ILE A 59 15.08 1.57 -34.96
N ASP A 60 13.86 1.01 -34.94
CA ASP A 60 12.65 1.68 -35.44
C ASP A 60 12.11 2.69 -34.41
N SER A 61 11.96 3.96 -34.79
CA SER A 61 11.59 5.04 -33.87
C SER A 61 10.16 4.96 -33.34
N GLU A 62 9.19 4.54 -34.15
CA GLU A 62 7.78 4.48 -33.74
C GLU A 62 7.51 3.24 -32.89
N GLN A 63 8.04 2.09 -33.30
CA GLN A 63 7.94 0.86 -32.52
C GLN A 63 8.65 1.03 -31.16
N SER A 64 9.85 1.61 -31.16
CA SER A 64 10.61 1.86 -29.91
C SER A 64 9.90 2.85 -28.99
N LYS A 65 9.23 3.87 -29.54
CA LYS A 65 8.42 4.80 -28.76
C LYS A 65 7.27 4.08 -28.06
N GLN A 66 6.53 3.24 -28.77
CA GLN A 66 5.41 2.47 -28.19
C GLN A 66 5.90 1.49 -27.11
N GLU A 67 7.01 0.80 -27.36
CA GLU A 67 7.61 -0.13 -26.40
C GLU A 67 8.13 0.59 -25.14
N ALA A 68 8.81 1.73 -25.31
CA ALA A 68 9.27 2.55 -24.19
C ALA A 68 8.11 3.05 -23.33
N ILE A 69 7.04 3.54 -23.95
CA ILE A 69 5.82 3.99 -23.24
C ILE A 69 5.16 2.82 -22.50
N SER A 70 5.11 1.63 -23.11
CA SER A 70 4.56 0.43 -22.48
C SER A 70 5.37 0.04 -21.24
N ASN A 71 6.71 -0.06 -21.36
CA ASN A 71 7.61 -0.43 -20.27
C ASN A 71 7.57 0.60 -19.13
N LEU A 72 7.60 1.90 -19.45
CA LEU A 72 7.44 2.97 -18.46
C LEU A 72 6.07 2.90 -17.77
N ASN A 73 4.99 2.61 -18.51
CA ASN A 73 3.66 2.49 -17.93
C ASN A 73 3.57 1.33 -16.94
N GLN A 74 4.19 0.19 -17.24
CA GLN A 74 4.23 -0.95 -16.33
C GLN A 74 4.96 -0.59 -15.03
N VAL A 75 6.11 0.09 -15.12
CA VAL A 75 6.85 0.57 -13.95
C VAL A 75 6.02 1.59 -13.17
N LEU A 76 5.38 2.55 -13.85
CA LEU A 76 4.51 3.52 -13.18
C LEU A 76 3.33 2.85 -12.48
N SER A 77 2.67 1.87 -13.10
CA SER A 77 1.60 1.10 -12.46
C SER A 77 2.09 0.40 -11.19
N PHE A 78 3.31 -0.15 -11.21
CA PHE A 78 3.95 -0.73 -10.04
C PHE A 78 4.29 0.30 -8.95
N ILE A 79 4.71 1.51 -9.33
CA ILE A 79 5.01 2.59 -8.37
C ILE A 79 3.70 3.06 -7.72
N LEU A 80 2.73 3.44 -8.55
CA LEU A 80 1.43 3.96 -8.15
C LEU A 80 0.67 3.00 -7.26
N SER A 81 0.75 1.69 -7.53
CA SER A 81 0.05 0.69 -6.72
C SER A 81 0.56 0.56 -5.29
N ASN A 82 1.82 0.92 -5.03
CA ASN A 82 2.43 0.77 -3.72
C ASN A 82 2.24 2.03 -2.84
N GLN A 83 1.80 3.15 -3.43
CA GLN A 83 1.58 4.41 -2.72
C GLN A 83 0.13 4.54 -2.23
N MET A 84 -0.04 5.07 -1.02
CA MET A 84 -1.37 5.33 -0.41
C MET A 84 -1.93 6.68 -0.88
N ASP A 85 -1.06 7.68 -1.12
CA ASP A 85 -1.43 9.10 -0.99
C ASP A 85 -1.18 9.92 -2.27
N ILE A 86 -1.26 9.28 -3.44
CA ILE A 86 -1.08 10.00 -4.69
C ILE A 86 -2.33 10.81 -4.99
N LYS A 87 -2.24 12.12 -4.72
CA LYS A 87 -3.32 13.08 -4.93
C LYS A 87 -3.55 13.43 -6.40
N TYR A 88 -2.51 13.30 -7.25
CA TYR A 88 -2.56 13.71 -8.65
C TYR A 88 -2.07 12.60 -9.58
N PRO A 89 -2.72 12.39 -10.74
CA PRO A 89 -2.36 11.33 -11.68
C PRO A 89 -0.93 11.51 -12.22
N ILE A 90 -0.15 10.43 -12.23
CA ILE A 90 1.19 10.43 -12.83
C ILE A 90 1.09 9.99 -14.29
N LYS A 91 1.42 10.91 -15.21
CA LYS A 91 1.37 10.65 -16.65
C LYS A 91 2.75 10.66 -17.28
N ILE A 92 2.93 9.79 -18.28
CA ILE A 92 4.10 9.85 -19.16
C ILE A 92 3.85 11.01 -20.13
N GLU A 93 4.75 11.98 -20.13
CA GLU A 93 4.77 13.00 -21.18
C GLU A 93 5.43 12.39 -22.41
N THR A 94 4.67 12.23 -23.48
CA THR A 94 5.11 11.58 -24.73
C THR A 94 5.48 12.60 -25.81
N ARG A 95 5.23 13.89 -25.56
CA ARG A 95 5.52 14.99 -26.48
C ARG A 95 7.00 15.30 -26.58
N SER A 96 7.78 15.04 -25.52
CA SER A 96 9.22 15.30 -25.48
C SER A 96 10.00 14.01 -25.22
N ILE A 97 10.72 13.53 -26.23
CA ILE A 97 11.48 12.28 -26.20
C ILE A 97 12.86 12.53 -26.78
N SER A 98 13.89 11.98 -26.14
CA SER A 98 15.26 11.92 -26.67
C SER A 98 15.70 10.48 -26.86
N ILE A 99 16.38 10.22 -27.98
CA ILE A 99 17.00 8.93 -28.30
C ILE A 99 18.50 9.11 -28.11
N ILE A 100 19.12 8.28 -27.28
CA ILE A 100 20.56 8.27 -27.02
C ILE A 100 21.16 6.91 -27.30
N ASP A 101 22.43 6.87 -27.68
CA ASP A 101 23.20 5.62 -27.72
C ASP A 101 23.76 5.24 -26.34
N GLU A 102 24.40 4.07 -26.27
CA GLU A 102 25.08 3.53 -25.09
C GLU A 102 26.16 4.46 -24.50
N ASN A 103 26.71 5.37 -25.30
CA ASN A 103 27.72 6.34 -24.88
C ASN A 103 27.09 7.63 -24.36
N GLY A 104 25.76 7.75 -24.37
CA GLY A 104 25.03 8.97 -23.99
C GLY A 104 25.07 10.04 -25.08
N ILE A 105 25.35 9.68 -26.33
CA ILE A 105 25.31 10.59 -27.47
C ILE A 105 23.89 10.62 -28.01
N GLN A 106 23.30 11.81 -28.09
CA GLN A 106 21.97 11.99 -28.69
C GLN A 106 21.99 11.60 -30.17
N LYS A 107 21.03 10.76 -30.58
CA LYS A 107 20.81 10.32 -31.97
C LYS A 107 19.55 10.92 -32.59
N GLY A 108 18.60 11.33 -31.76
CA GLY A 108 17.38 11.97 -32.20
C GLY A 108 16.58 12.58 -31.05
N SER A 109 15.60 13.40 -31.39
CA SER A 109 14.65 13.99 -30.45
C SER A 109 13.32 14.29 -31.13
N PHE A 110 12.24 14.17 -30.39
CA PHE A 110 10.90 14.55 -30.79
C PHE A 110 10.34 15.50 -29.73
N ASN A 111 9.93 16.70 -30.12
CA ASN A 111 9.32 17.70 -29.24
C ASN A 111 8.06 18.27 -29.91
N GLU A 112 6.89 18.07 -29.30
CA GLU A 112 5.64 18.72 -29.67
C GLU A 112 5.27 19.81 -28.63
N ILE A 113 5.13 21.06 -29.06
CA ILE A 113 4.78 22.20 -28.20
C ILE A 113 3.25 22.37 -28.20
N THR A 114 2.63 22.38 -27.02
CA THR A 114 1.24 22.85 -26.82
C THR A 114 1.10 23.55 -25.47
N GLU A 115 0.17 24.52 -25.39
CA GLU A 115 0.01 25.49 -24.29
C GLU A 115 -0.63 24.94 -22.99
N ASP A 116 -0.99 23.66 -22.92
CA ASP A 116 -1.64 23.07 -21.73
C ASP A 116 -0.61 22.50 -20.75
N ASP A 117 0.18 23.38 -20.15
CA ASP A 117 0.95 23.06 -18.95
C ASP A 117 0.82 24.19 -17.94
N TYR A 118 0.99 23.88 -16.65
CA TYR A 118 0.77 24.75 -15.49
C TYR A 118 -0.67 24.81 -14.97
N ASN A 119 -1.08 23.72 -14.31
CA ASN A 119 -1.67 23.77 -12.97
C ASN A 119 -1.78 22.33 -12.44
N PHE A 120 -0.63 21.73 -12.08
CA PHE A 120 -0.63 20.52 -11.27
C PHE A 120 -0.09 20.89 -9.89
N GLU A 121 -1.00 20.96 -8.92
CA GLU A 121 -0.64 20.95 -7.51
C GLU A 121 0.09 19.63 -7.17
N GLU A 122 1.00 19.72 -6.20
CA GLU A 122 2.05 18.76 -5.96
C GLU A 122 1.54 17.43 -5.37
N SER A 123 2.01 16.29 -5.90
CA SER A 123 1.86 14.97 -5.25
C SER A 123 3.17 14.56 -4.55
N SER A 124 3.03 13.96 -3.37
CA SER A 124 3.96 14.02 -2.23
C SER A 124 5.18 13.08 -2.24
N GLU A 125 5.99 13.30 -1.19
CA GLU A 125 7.30 12.81 -0.77
C GLU A 125 7.59 11.29 -0.78
N HIS A 126 8.89 11.00 -0.86
CA HIS A 126 9.59 9.73 -0.58
C HIS A 126 8.83 8.42 -0.84
N ILE A 127 9.01 7.90 -2.05
CA ILE A 127 8.55 6.58 -2.45
C ILE A 127 9.42 5.54 -1.75
N LYS A 128 8.92 4.94 -0.67
CA LYS A 128 9.50 3.72 -0.12
C LYS A 128 9.09 2.54 -1.00
N PHE A 129 10.03 2.01 -1.76
CA PHE A 129 9.81 0.83 -2.62
C PHE A 129 9.80 -0.42 -1.75
N ILE A 130 8.64 -1.07 -1.66
CA ILE A 130 8.45 -2.19 -0.73
C ILE A 130 9.04 -3.51 -1.29
N TYR A 131 9.25 -3.66 -2.61
CA TYR A 131 9.64 -4.97 -3.17
C TYR A 131 10.59 -4.91 -4.37
N ASN A 132 11.91 -5.04 -4.12
CA ASN A 132 12.95 -5.16 -5.15
C ASN A 132 12.73 -6.34 -6.12
N PHE A 133 12.11 -7.44 -5.66
CA PHE A 133 11.87 -8.64 -6.48
C PHE A 133 11.01 -8.35 -7.71
N TYR A 134 9.91 -7.61 -7.54
CA TYR A 134 9.03 -7.29 -8.66
C TYR A 134 9.63 -6.31 -9.64
N GLN A 135 10.54 -5.45 -9.18
CA GLN A 135 11.31 -4.57 -10.07
C GLN A 135 12.11 -5.38 -11.10
N SER A 136 12.66 -6.53 -10.68
CA SER A 136 13.39 -7.43 -11.57
C SER A 136 12.49 -8.27 -12.49
N LYS A 137 11.20 -8.44 -12.12
CA LYS A 137 10.27 -9.31 -12.85
C LYS A 137 9.49 -8.63 -13.96
N ILE A 138 9.32 -7.30 -13.90
CA ILE A 138 8.57 -6.52 -14.91
C ILE A 138 9.05 -6.79 -16.36
N ILE A 139 10.30 -7.24 -16.55
CA ILE A 139 10.93 -7.41 -17.89
C ILE A 139 11.41 -8.86 -18.15
N SER A 140 11.06 -9.82 -17.29
CA SER A 140 11.41 -11.25 -17.46
C SER A 140 10.26 -12.07 -18.04
N GLU A 141 10.48 -13.32 -18.46
CA GLU A 141 9.38 -14.25 -18.79
C GLU A 141 8.37 -14.33 -17.65
N LEU A 142 7.21 -13.69 -17.85
CA LEU A 142 6.13 -13.59 -16.89
C LEU A 142 5.31 -14.88 -16.91
N ASN A 143 5.15 -15.50 -15.74
CA ASN A 143 4.14 -16.56 -15.61
C ASN A 143 2.72 -15.95 -15.59
N SER A 144 1.69 -16.80 -15.55
CA SER A 144 0.30 -16.35 -15.55
C SER A 144 -0.03 -15.43 -14.36
N VAL A 145 0.45 -15.76 -13.16
CA VAL A 145 0.26 -14.94 -11.96
C VAL A 145 0.96 -13.59 -12.09
N ASP A 146 2.19 -13.57 -12.61
CA ASP A 146 2.96 -12.34 -12.80
C ASP A 146 2.21 -11.40 -13.77
N LYS A 147 1.62 -11.94 -14.84
CA LYS A 147 0.74 -11.19 -15.76
C LYS A 147 -0.52 -10.67 -15.08
N GLN A 148 -1.20 -11.48 -14.27
CA GLN A 148 -2.39 -11.07 -13.52
C GLN A 148 -2.08 -9.94 -12.54
N ILE A 149 -0.96 -10.03 -11.81
CA ILE A 149 -0.52 -8.97 -10.91
C ILE A 149 -0.31 -7.67 -11.69
N ILE A 150 0.44 -7.71 -12.80
CA ILE A 150 0.68 -6.52 -13.65
C ILE A 150 -0.62 -5.94 -14.19
N GLU A 151 -1.55 -6.77 -14.62
CA GLU A 151 -2.84 -6.31 -15.10
C GLU A 151 -3.66 -5.65 -13.99
N SER A 152 -3.73 -6.27 -12.80
CA SER A 152 -4.40 -5.71 -11.63
C SER A 152 -3.78 -4.40 -11.16
N LEU A 153 -2.46 -4.25 -11.29
CA LEU A 153 -1.74 -2.99 -11.05
C LEU A 153 -2.19 -1.89 -12.03
N ASN A 154 -2.35 -2.22 -13.30
CA ASN A 154 -2.83 -1.27 -14.32
C ASN A 154 -4.27 -0.81 -14.05
N TRP A 155 -5.18 -1.70 -13.68
CA TRP A 155 -6.55 -1.32 -13.32
C TRP A 155 -6.61 -0.50 -12.05
N LYS A 156 -5.76 -0.82 -11.06
CA LYS A 156 -5.62 0.01 -9.87
C LYS A 156 -5.12 1.41 -10.20
N LYS A 157 -4.12 1.55 -11.10
CA LYS A 157 -3.65 2.84 -11.60
C LYS A 157 -4.81 3.64 -12.19
N LYS A 158 -5.58 3.05 -13.11
CA LYS A 158 -6.77 3.70 -13.71
C LYS A 158 -7.73 4.21 -12.63
N ALA A 159 -7.99 3.40 -11.59
CA ALA A 159 -8.84 3.81 -10.48
C ALA A 159 -8.32 5.05 -9.74
N VAL A 160 -7.00 5.14 -9.50
CA VAL A 160 -6.39 6.31 -8.83
C VAL A 160 -6.47 7.55 -9.72
N GLU A 161 -6.37 7.38 -11.04
CA GLU A 161 -6.42 8.46 -12.02
C GLU A 161 -7.84 8.94 -12.34
N SER A 162 -8.88 8.16 -12.02
CA SER A 162 -10.28 8.54 -12.23
C SER A 162 -10.70 9.68 -11.28
N PHE A 163 -11.46 10.64 -11.80
CA PHE A 163 -12.05 11.71 -10.99
C PHE A 163 -13.36 11.29 -10.32
N ASN A 164 -14.14 10.45 -10.98
CA ASN A 164 -15.46 10.02 -10.54
C ASN A 164 -15.38 8.85 -9.53
N VAL A 165 -16.07 8.96 -8.39
CA VAL A 165 -16.04 7.95 -7.30
C VAL A 165 -16.55 6.58 -7.76
N ASN A 166 -17.62 6.54 -8.55
CA ASN A 166 -18.17 5.30 -9.09
C ASN A 166 -17.17 4.61 -10.02
N GLU A 167 -16.49 5.39 -10.86
CA GLU A 167 -15.45 4.89 -11.75
C GLU A 167 -14.26 4.33 -10.96
N LYS A 168 -13.84 5.00 -9.87
CA LYS A 168 -12.82 4.47 -8.95
C LYS A 168 -13.22 3.09 -8.42
N ILE A 169 -14.46 2.97 -7.90
CA ILE A 169 -14.99 1.72 -7.35
C ILE A 169 -14.98 0.61 -8.40
N LEU A 170 -15.41 0.91 -9.62
CA LEU A 170 -15.41 -0.04 -10.73
C LEU A 170 -13.99 -0.54 -11.03
N TRP A 171 -13.03 0.36 -11.19
CA TRP A 171 -11.66 -0.02 -11.55
C TRP A 171 -10.91 -0.75 -10.42
N PHE A 172 -11.15 -0.39 -9.15
CA PHE A 172 -10.63 -1.18 -8.02
C PHE A 172 -11.27 -2.57 -7.95
N TRP A 173 -12.55 -2.71 -8.29
CA TRP A 173 -13.21 -4.02 -8.36
C TRP A 173 -12.62 -4.89 -9.48
N VAL A 174 -12.44 -4.34 -10.70
CA VAL A 174 -11.81 -5.05 -11.83
C VAL A 174 -10.38 -5.49 -11.47
N SER A 175 -9.64 -4.66 -10.74
CA SER A 175 -8.32 -5.02 -10.21
C SER A 175 -8.35 -6.29 -9.36
N LEU A 176 -9.37 -6.46 -8.50
CA LEU A 176 -9.57 -7.69 -7.72
C LEU A 176 -10.04 -8.87 -8.58
N GLU A 177 -10.95 -8.65 -9.54
CA GLU A 177 -11.45 -9.72 -10.42
C GLU A 177 -10.31 -10.41 -11.17
N ASN A 178 -9.32 -9.63 -11.63
CA ASN A 178 -8.18 -10.17 -12.36
C ASN A 178 -7.26 -11.05 -11.51
N LEU A 179 -7.02 -10.70 -10.24
CA LEU A 179 -6.25 -11.55 -9.33
C LEU A 179 -7.00 -12.84 -8.98
N MET A 180 -8.33 -12.77 -8.93
CA MET A 180 -9.21 -13.83 -8.44
C MET A 180 -9.71 -14.76 -9.55
N ASN A 181 -9.25 -14.53 -10.79
CA ASN A 181 -9.58 -15.36 -11.93
C ASN A 181 -8.66 -16.59 -12.00
N ASP A 182 -9.17 -17.74 -11.56
CA ASP A 182 -8.46 -19.03 -11.61
C ASP A 182 -8.82 -19.87 -12.86
N GLY A 183 -9.64 -19.32 -13.77
CA GLY A 183 -10.10 -19.98 -14.99
C GLY A 183 -11.28 -20.95 -14.81
N ASN A 184 -11.66 -21.31 -13.58
CA ASN A 184 -12.69 -22.32 -13.29
C ASN A 184 -13.86 -21.78 -12.45
N ASN A 185 -13.66 -20.72 -11.65
CA ASN A 185 -14.67 -20.13 -10.77
C ASN A 185 -15.11 -18.73 -11.23
N LYS A 186 -16.29 -18.29 -10.76
CA LYS A 186 -16.70 -16.88 -10.89
C LYS A 186 -15.79 -16.04 -9.98
N SER A 187 -14.98 -15.16 -10.58
CA SER A 187 -14.04 -14.27 -9.87
C SER A 187 -14.66 -13.55 -8.66
N SER A 188 -15.94 -13.16 -8.74
CA SER A 188 -16.67 -12.54 -7.64
C SER A 188 -16.83 -13.45 -6.40
N GLU A 189 -17.05 -14.75 -6.59
CA GLU A 189 -17.16 -15.71 -5.47
C GLU A 189 -15.81 -15.86 -4.76
N ASN A 190 -14.73 -15.95 -5.54
CA ASN A 190 -13.36 -15.95 -5.03
C ASN A 190 -13.04 -14.66 -4.25
N ILE A 191 -13.48 -13.49 -4.75
CA ILE A 191 -13.35 -12.22 -4.00
C ILE A 191 -14.02 -12.34 -2.64
N PHE A 192 -15.30 -12.72 -2.57
CA PHE A 192 -16.00 -12.81 -1.29
C PHE A 192 -15.40 -13.83 -0.34
N TYR A 193 -14.83 -14.93 -0.85
CA TYR A 193 -14.30 -16.00 -0.02
C TYR A 193 -12.86 -15.75 0.46
N TYR A 194 -11.95 -15.34 -0.43
CA TYR A 194 -10.52 -15.22 -0.12
C TYR A 194 -10.13 -13.80 0.33
N VAL A 195 -10.65 -12.75 -0.33
CA VAL A 195 -10.32 -11.36 0.02
C VAL A 195 -10.82 -11.03 1.42
N SER A 196 -12.02 -11.49 1.79
CA SER A 196 -12.57 -11.28 3.14
C SER A 196 -11.70 -11.88 4.25
N LYS A 197 -11.16 -13.10 4.06
CA LYS A 197 -10.28 -13.77 5.02
C LYS A 197 -8.97 -13.03 5.22
N TYR A 198 -8.33 -12.65 4.12
CA TYR A 198 -7.09 -11.91 4.23
C TYR A 198 -7.31 -10.50 4.80
N LEU A 199 -8.38 -9.79 4.42
CA LEU A 199 -8.74 -8.53 5.06
C LEU A 199 -9.00 -8.72 6.56
N ALA A 200 -9.61 -9.84 6.97
CA ALA A 200 -9.79 -10.15 8.38
C ALA A 200 -8.47 -10.29 9.13
N ILE A 201 -7.48 -11.00 8.57
CA ILE A 201 -6.12 -11.10 9.12
C ILE A 201 -5.54 -9.69 9.28
N TYR A 202 -5.59 -8.87 8.24
CA TYR A 202 -5.06 -7.51 8.28
C TYR A 202 -5.75 -6.65 9.35
N GLN A 203 -7.08 -6.67 9.43
CA GLN A 203 -7.84 -5.93 10.43
C GLN A 203 -7.57 -6.44 11.85
N PHE A 204 -7.34 -7.74 12.01
CA PHE A 204 -6.98 -8.35 13.27
C PHE A 204 -5.64 -7.83 13.80
N TYR A 205 -4.59 -7.82 12.97
CA TYR A 205 -3.31 -7.19 13.33
C TYR A 205 -3.46 -5.67 13.56
N LYS A 206 -4.18 -4.96 12.69
CA LYS A 206 -4.42 -3.52 12.82
C LYS A 206 -5.16 -3.17 14.12
N PHE A 207 -6.12 -4.00 14.54
CA PHE A 207 -6.86 -3.83 15.78
C PHE A 207 -5.92 -3.81 16.98
N VAL A 208 -5.00 -4.78 17.05
CA VAL A 208 -4.06 -4.94 18.16
C VAL A 208 -3.12 -3.73 18.23
N TRP A 209 -2.47 -3.40 17.12
CA TRP A 209 -1.55 -2.26 17.03
C TRP A 209 -2.23 -0.92 17.33
N LYS A 210 -3.48 -0.74 16.87
CA LYS A 210 -4.26 0.47 17.15
C LYS A 210 -4.54 0.63 18.65
N HIS A 211 -4.92 -0.46 19.33
CA HIS A 211 -5.22 -0.40 20.77
C HIS A 211 -3.95 -0.26 21.60
N TYR A 212 -2.87 -0.92 21.20
CA TYR A 212 -1.54 -0.69 21.78
C TYR A 212 -1.15 0.80 21.71
N GLY A 213 -1.20 1.43 20.53
CA GLY A 213 -0.88 2.85 20.37
C GLY A 213 -1.79 3.77 21.20
N LYS A 214 -3.10 3.51 21.23
CA LYS A 214 -4.05 4.28 22.05
C LYS A 214 -3.73 4.20 23.54
N LEU A 215 -3.40 3.02 24.06
CA LEU A 215 -3.09 2.86 25.48
C LEU A 215 -1.76 3.54 25.85
N ILE A 216 -0.78 3.56 24.93
CA ILE A 216 0.43 4.37 25.09
C ILE A 216 0.09 5.85 25.16
N ASP A 217 -0.76 6.36 24.27
CA ASP A 217 -1.13 7.78 24.24
C ASP A 217 -1.87 8.18 25.52
N ILE A 218 -2.79 7.34 26.01
CA ILE A 218 -3.45 7.53 27.31
C ILE A 218 -2.42 7.55 28.43
N ARG A 219 -1.48 6.60 28.47
CA ARG A 219 -0.39 6.60 29.46
C ARG A 219 0.43 7.88 29.39
N LYS A 220 0.83 8.35 28.20
CA LYS A 220 1.61 9.58 28.04
C LYS A 220 0.88 10.78 28.64
N GLN A 221 -0.43 10.89 28.41
CA GLN A 221 -1.27 11.95 28.99
C GLN A 221 -1.37 11.83 30.52
N LEU A 222 -1.63 10.63 31.05
CA LEU A 222 -1.71 10.39 32.49
C LEU A 222 -0.39 10.71 33.20
N VAL A 223 0.74 10.28 32.63
CA VAL A 223 2.08 10.54 33.16
C VAL A 223 2.39 12.04 33.09
N TYR A 224 2.15 12.71 31.96
CA TYR A 224 2.36 14.15 31.82
C TYR A 224 1.56 14.95 32.87
N ASN A 225 0.29 14.60 33.07
CA ASN A 225 -0.56 15.26 34.06
C ASN A 225 -0.09 15.01 35.51
N SER A 226 0.52 13.85 35.77
CA SER A 226 1.01 13.47 37.10
C SER A 226 2.36 14.09 37.50
N PHE A 227 3.13 14.64 36.57
CA PHE A 227 4.34 15.41 36.91
C PHE A 227 4.03 16.70 37.71
N SER A 228 2.75 17.06 37.85
CA SER A 228 2.29 18.13 38.75
C SER A 228 2.03 17.67 40.20
N THR A 229 1.92 16.37 40.47
CA THR A 229 1.55 15.80 41.78
C THR A 229 2.46 14.63 42.16
N ASN A 230 3.31 14.83 43.15
CA ASN A 230 4.50 14.01 43.44
C ASN A 230 4.28 12.52 43.88
N ASP A 231 3.08 11.93 43.80
CA ASP A 231 2.76 10.75 44.64
C ASP A 231 1.89 9.65 44.02
N HIS A 232 2.26 9.10 42.85
CA HIS A 232 1.58 7.88 42.36
C HIS A 232 2.58 6.80 41.91
N LYS A 233 2.86 5.83 42.81
CA LYS A 233 3.63 4.60 42.50
C LYS A 233 3.08 3.86 41.28
N ASP A 234 1.76 3.78 41.18
CA ASP A 234 1.00 3.19 40.08
C ASP A 234 1.34 3.80 38.71
N LEU A 235 1.56 5.11 38.65
CA LEU A 235 1.92 5.79 37.40
C LEU A 235 3.39 5.58 37.04
N LYS A 236 4.29 5.45 38.03
CA LYS A 236 5.68 5.07 37.79
C LYS A 236 5.80 3.62 37.29
N GLU A 237 4.97 2.73 37.79
CA GLU A 237 4.89 1.34 37.32
C GLU A 237 4.34 1.26 35.89
N LEU A 238 3.23 1.96 35.60
CA LEU A 238 2.69 2.09 34.24
C LEU A 238 3.73 2.67 33.26
N ASP A 239 4.44 3.71 33.68
CA ASP A 239 5.52 4.35 32.93
C ASP A 239 6.65 3.37 32.64
N SER A 240 7.05 2.54 33.60
CA SER A 240 8.13 1.56 33.42
C SER A 240 7.79 0.43 32.43
N ILE A 241 6.54 -0.05 32.44
CA ILE A 241 6.07 -1.11 31.54
C ILE A 241 5.93 -0.59 30.11
N LEU A 242 5.42 0.63 29.94
CA LEU A 242 5.13 1.25 28.65
C LEU A 242 6.25 2.18 28.14
N ARG A 243 7.39 2.29 28.84
CA ARG A 243 8.62 2.95 28.37
C ARG A 243 9.51 2.07 27.49
N LEU A 244 9.11 0.82 27.22
CA LEU A 244 9.84 -0.09 26.33
C LEU A 244 10.03 0.46 24.91
N ASP A 245 9.25 1.47 24.52
CA ASP A 245 9.42 2.27 23.31
C ASP A 245 10.82 2.91 23.20
N GLU A 246 11.48 3.19 24.33
CA GLU A 246 12.79 3.88 24.39
C GLU A 246 13.98 2.91 24.56
N ILE A 247 13.75 1.62 24.85
CA ILE A 247 14.79 0.65 25.25
C ILE A 247 15.08 -0.36 24.14
N ASN A 248 15.59 0.08 22.97
CA ASN A 248 16.71 -0.62 22.29
C ASN A 248 17.22 0.12 21.03
N THR A 249 17.88 1.26 21.20
CA THR A 249 18.71 1.86 20.13
C THR A 249 20.13 1.30 20.11
N LYS A 250 20.50 0.38 21.01
CA LYS A 250 21.90 -0.07 21.15
C LYS A 250 22.39 -0.99 20.02
N ASN A 251 21.51 -1.61 19.22
CA ASN A 251 21.90 -2.58 18.19
C ASN A 251 21.11 -2.49 16.85
N ASN A 252 20.41 -1.39 16.55
CA ASN A 252 19.51 -1.26 15.38
C ASN A 252 18.44 -2.38 15.24
N LEU A 253 18.22 -3.18 16.30
CA LEU A 253 17.20 -4.21 16.37
C LEU A 253 16.05 -3.68 17.23
N LEU A 254 14.92 -3.42 16.58
CA LEU A 254 13.64 -3.17 17.23
C LEU A 254 13.28 -4.40 18.07
N VAL A 255 13.43 -4.30 19.40
CA VAL A 255 12.88 -5.30 20.33
C VAL A 255 11.41 -4.97 20.53
N TYR A 256 10.54 -5.85 20.05
CA TYR A 256 9.10 -5.66 19.93
C TYR A 256 8.42 -5.32 21.27
N PRO A 257 7.95 -4.06 21.45
CA PRO A 257 7.20 -3.63 22.63
C PRO A 257 5.88 -4.39 22.84
N LEU A 258 5.34 -4.99 21.77
CA LEU A 258 4.05 -5.66 21.76
C LEU A 258 4.01 -6.91 22.66
N LYS A 259 5.11 -7.66 22.77
CA LYS A 259 5.19 -8.86 23.61
C LYS A 259 5.02 -8.54 25.09
N GLU A 260 5.75 -7.55 25.57
CA GLU A 260 5.66 -7.11 26.96
C GLU A 260 4.34 -6.36 27.22
N PHE A 261 3.83 -5.62 26.25
CA PHE A 261 2.48 -5.06 26.33
C PHE A 261 1.41 -6.15 26.53
N ILE A 262 1.42 -7.20 25.72
CA ILE A 262 0.46 -8.30 25.81
C ILE A 262 0.56 -9.03 27.15
N LYS A 263 1.78 -9.31 27.62
CA LYS A 263 1.98 -9.95 28.93
C LYS A 263 1.46 -9.14 30.11
N ASN A 264 1.53 -7.81 30.02
CA ASN A 264 1.16 -6.90 31.09
C ASN A 264 -0.20 -6.23 30.87
N ILE A 265 -1.02 -6.72 29.92
CA ILE A 265 -2.26 -6.06 29.50
C ILE A 265 -3.23 -5.83 30.65
N ASP A 266 -3.35 -6.79 31.57
CA ASP A 266 -4.23 -6.67 32.73
C ASP A 266 -3.81 -5.56 33.66
N LEU A 267 -2.51 -5.53 34.00
CA LEU A 267 -1.94 -4.49 34.84
C LEU A 267 -2.08 -3.11 34.20
N ILE A 268 -1.79 -2.99 32.90
CA ILE A 268 -1.96 -1.74 32.15
C ILE A 268 -3.42 -1.27 32.23
N ILE A 269 -4.37 -2.18 32.00
CA ILE A 269 -5.79 -1.87 32.06
C ILE A 269 -6.20 -1.44 33.46
N ASP A 270 -5.80 -2.14 34.52
CA ASP A 270 -6.16 -1.78 35.90
C ASP A 270 -5.61 -0.41 36.29
N LEU A 271 -4.36 -0.12 35.94
CA LEU A 271 -3.71 1.16 36.21
C LEU A 271 -4.38 2.33 35.48
N ILE A 272 -4.83 2.11 34.24
CA ILE A 272 -5.60 3.11 33.49
C ILE A 272 -6.99 3.26 34.08
N LYS A 273 -7.72 2.17 34.32
CA LYS A 273 -9.08 2.19 34.88
C LYS A 273 -9.15 2.89 36.24
N ALA A 274 -8.10 2.77 37.07
CA ALA A 274 -8.00 3.49 38.34
C ALA A 274 -8.02 5.02 38.20
N LYS A 275 -7.89 5.56 36.99
CA LYS A 275 -7.93 7.00 36.67
C LYS A 275 -9.25 7.47 36.05
N PHE A 276 -10.20 6.58 35.81
CA PHE A 276 -11.48 6.90 35.17
C PHE A 276 -12.66 6.40 36.00
N GLU A 277 -13.78 7.10 35.93
CA GLU A 277 -15.02 6.68 36.60
C GLU A 277 -15.65 5.46 35.90
N LYS A 278 -16.44 4.67 36.62
CA LYS A 278 -17.03 3.43 36.08
C LYS A 278 -18.05 3.69 34.98
N GLU A 279 -18.68 4.85 35.02
CA GLU A 279 -19.70 5.32 34.11
C GLU A 279 -19.12 5.77 32.77
N GLU A 280 -17.78 5.93 32.67
CA GLU A 280 -17.13 6.37 31.45
C GLU A 280 -17.08 5.26 30.39
N LEU A 281 -17.36 5.64 29.12
CA LEU A 281 -17.29 4.71 27.98
C LEU A 281 -15.93 4.00 27.90
N LEU A 282 -14.84 4.71 28.20
CA LEU A 282 -13.49 4.16 28.17
C LEU A 282 -13.33 3.01 29.18
N TYR A 283 -13.94 3.10 30.36
CA TYR A 283 -13.88 2.05 31.38
C TYR A 283 -14.43 0.73 30.85
N TYR A 284 -15.59 0.76 30.19
CA TYR A 284 -16.20 -0.42 29.56
C TYR A 284 -15.40 -0.92 28.34
N GLN A 285 -14.82 -0.03 27.55
CA GLN A 285 -13.95 -0.40 26.43
C GLN A 285 -12.70 -1.15 26.89
N LEU A 286 -12.15 -0.77 28.06
CA LEU A 286 -11.01 -1.46 28.66
C LEU A 286 -11.37 -2.86 29.14
N ASP A 287 -12.55 -3.07 29.72
CA ASP A 287 -13.03 -4.42 30.08
C ASP A 287 -13.22 -5.32 28.85
N TYR A 288 -13.76 -4.76 27.77
CA TYR A 288 -13.86 -5.47 26.50
C TYR A 288 -12.48 -5.84 25.94
N LEU A 289 -11.51 -4.94 25.99
CA LEU A 289 -10.13 -5.23 25.58
C LEU A 289 -9.53 -6.34 26.44
N ARG A 290 -9.63 -6.27 27.76
CA ARG A 290 -9.21 -7.35 28.67
C ARG A 290 -9.79 -8.70 28.25
N SER A 291 -11.10 -8.75 27.97
CA SER A 291 -11.75 -9.97 27.50
C SER A 291 -11.17 -10.49 26.18
N ILE A 292 -10.80 -9.62 25.24
CA ILE A 292 -10.21 -10.05 23.97
C ILE A 292 -8.81 -10.63 24.16
N PHE A 293 -7.95 -9.95 24.92
CA PHE A 293 -6.54 -10.35 25.07
C PHE A 293 -6.39 -11.62 25.91
N ASN A 294 -7.30 -11.88 26.86
CA ASN A 294 -7.20 -13.02 27.77
C ASN A 294 -8.03 -14.25 27.37
N ASN A 295 -8.92 -14.15 26.39
CA ASN A 295 -9.82 -15.25 26.02
C ASN A 295 -9.65 -15.64 24.53
N PRO A 296 -9.05 -16.80 24.23
CA PRO A 296 -8.89 -17.30 22.88
C PRO A 296 -10.19 -17.42 22.06
N ASP A 297 -11.30 -17.81 22.69
CA ASP A 297 -12.60 -17.93 22.00
C ASP A 297 -13.15 -16.56 21.59
N THR A 298 -12.96 -15.56 22.46
CA THR A 298 -13.35 -14.17 22.15
C THR A 298 -12.48 -13.62 21.03
N LEU A 299 -11.19 -13.93 21.04
CA LEU A 299 -10.24 -13.53 20.01
C LEU A 299 -10.54 -14.19 18.65
N LYS A 300 -10.88 -15.48 18.64
CA LYS A 300 -11.36 -16.19 17.44
C LYS A 300 -12.64 -15.59 16.91
N LYS A 301 -13.61 -15.29 17.79
CA LYS A 301 -14.87 -14.65 17.42
C LYS A 301 -14.60 -13.29 16.77
N LEU A 302 -13.68 -12.50 17.31
CA LEU A 302 -13.28 -11.22 16.73
C LEU A 302 -12.71 -11.38 15.30
N LEU A 303 -11.86 -12.38 15.06
CA LEU A 303 -11.35 -12.67 13.71
C LEU A 303 -12.47 -13.04 12.73
N VAL A 304 -13.45 -13.84 13.17
CA VAL A 304 -14.64 -14.19 12.36
C VAL A 304 -15.52 -12.97 12.11
N ASP A 305 -15.70 -12.10 13.10
CA ASP A 305 -16.45 -10.85 12.95
C ASP A 305 -15.78 -9.95 11.90
N PHE A 306 -14.45 -9.86 11.88
CA PHE A 306 -13.73 -9.13 10.83
C PHE A 306 -13.88 -9.75 9.44
N GLU A 307 -13.93 -11.08 9.32
CA GLU A 307 -14.22 -11.77 8.05
C GLU A 307 -15.62 -11.39 7.55
N ASN A 308 -16.63 -11.48 8.43
CA ASN A 308 -18.01 -11.16 8.11
C ASN A 308 -18.19 -9.69 7.71
N ILE A 309 -17.63 -8.75 8.48
CA ILE A 309 -17.65 -7.32 8.16
C ILE A 309 -16.99 -7.06 6.79
N SER A 310 -15.85 -7.70 6.52
CA SER A 310 -15.16 -7.54 5.23
C SER A 310 -16.01 -8.06 4.08
N LYS A 311 -16.68 -9.21 4.26
CA LYS A 311 -17.59 -9.81 3.29
C LYS A 311 -18.80 -8.91 3.01
N GLU A 312 -19.42 -8.34 4.03
CA GLU A 312 -20.55 -7.42 3.87
C GLU A 312 -20.15 -6.15 3.11
N LYS A 313 -18.98 -5.58 3.42
CA LYS A 313 -18.48 -4.41 2.70
C LYS A 313 -18.17 -4.71 1.23
N LEU A 314 -17.55 -5.86 0.95
CA LEU A 314 -17.33 -6.32 -0.42
C LEU A 314 -18.66 -6.52 -1.16
N LEU A 315 -19.69 -7.07 -0.50
CA LEU A 315 -21.01 -7.24 -1.08
C LEU A 315 -21.66 -5.90 -1.45
N TYR A 316 -21.50 -4.88 -0.60
CA TYR A 316 -21.99 -3.55 -0.90
C TYR A 316 -21.26 -2.93 -2.11
N VAL A 317 -19.93 -3.04 -2.15
CA VAL A 317 -19.13 -2.63 -3.32
C VAL A 317 -19.62 -3.32 -4.60
N TYR A 318 -19.84 -4.65 -4.55
CA TYR A 318 -20.35 -5.41 -5.70
C TYR A 318 -21.72 -4.91 -6.18
N ARG A 319 -22.61 -4.53 -5.26
CA ARG A 319 -23.90 -3.93 -5.60
C ARG A 319 -23.74 -2.58 -6.29
N ILE A 320 -22.83 -1.72 -5.81
CA ILE A 320 -22.51 -0.45 -6.48
C ILE A 320 -21.98 -0.72 -7.89
N ARG A 321 -20.99 -1.61 -8.01
CA ARG A 321 -20.41 -2.02 -9.30
C ARG A 321 -21.50 -2.47 -10.29
N ASN A 322 -22.44 -3.30 -9.86
CA ASN A 322 -23.53 -3.75 -10.74
C ASN A 322 -24.48 -2.62 -11.13
N LYS A 323 -24.79 -1.67 -10.24
CA LYS A 323 -25.58 -0.49 -10.58
C LYS A 323 -24.90 0.36 -11.66
N ILE A 324 -23.58 0.56 -11.53
CA ILE A 324 -22.77 1.30 -12.51
C ILE A 324 -22.83 0.63 -13.88
N VAL A 325 -22.56 -0.69 -13.94
CA VAL A 325 -22.54 -1.46 -15.19
C VAL A 325 -23.91 -1.46 -15.90
N HIS A 326 -25.00 -1.36 -15.15
CA HIS A 326 -26.36 -1.32 -15.70
C HIS A 326 -26.92 0.09 -15.91
N ASN A 327 -26.07 1.14 -15.90
CA ASN A 327 -26.45 2.54 -16.12
C ASN A 327 -27.60 3.03 -15.24
N ALA A 328 -27.76 2.48 -14.03
CA ALA A 328 -28.69 3.05 -13.06
C ALA A 328 -28.13 4.40 -12.58
N ASN A 329 -28.99 5.40 -12.31
CA ASN A 329 -28.56 6.68 -11.74
C ASN A 329 -27.67 6.42 -10.52
N THR A 330 -26.40 6.76 -10.62
CA THR A 330 -25.40 6.53 -9.59
C THR A 330 -25.24 7.81 -8.78
N GLU A 331 -26.10 8.00 -7.80
CA GLU A 331 -25.97 9.11 -6.85
C GLU A 331 -24.63 8.99 -6.12
N GLU A 332 -23.75 9.96 -6.33
CA GLU A 332 -22.55 10.15 -5.53
C GLU A 332 -22.97 10.69 -4.16
N ASN A 333 -22.62 9.96 -3.10
CA ASN A 333 -22.87 10.37 -1.73
C ASN A 333 -21.70 9.91 -0.84
N THR A 334 -21.66 10.39 0.40
CA THR A 334 -20.61 10.06 1.38
C THR A 334 -20.44 8.56 1.60
N LEU A 335 -21.50 7.77 1.37
CA LEU A 335 -21.43 6.31 1.48
C LEU A 335 -20.60 5.72 0.33
N SER A 336 -20.75 6.21 -0.90
CA SER A 336 -19.92 5.82 -2.05
C SER A 336 -18.44 6.15 -1.83
N GLU A 337 -18.12 7.32 -1.27
CA GLU A 337 -16.73 7.68 -0.93
C GLU A 337 -16.12 6.70 0.09
N TYR A 338 -16.86 6.38 1.16
CA TYR A 338 -16.42 5.39 2.15
C TYR A 338 -16.10 4.02 1.52
N TYR A 339 -16.95 3.57 0.59
CA TYR A 339 -16.75 2.29 -0.09
C TYR A 339 -15.65 2.35 -1.15
N SER A 340 -15.40 3.50 -1.77
CA SER A 340 -14.24 3.76 -2.62
C SER A 340 -12.93 3.60 -1.85
N ASP A 341 -12.83 4.20 -0.67
CA ASP A 341 -11.65 4.07 0.19
C ASP A 341 -11.45 2.63 0.66
N PHE A 342 -12.54 1.94 1.04
CA PHE A 342 -12.49 0.54 1.42
C PHE A 342 -11.98 -0.35 0.29
N ILE A 343 -12.54 -0.23 -0.93
CA ILE A 343 -12.14 -1.09 -2.04
C ILE A 343 -10.73 -0.77 -2.56
N SER A 344 -10.31 0.49 -2.47
CA SER A 344 -8.92 0.90 -2.71
C SER A 344 -7.94 0.16 -1.79
N GLN A 345 -8.24 0.14 -0.48
CA GLN A 345 -7.45 -0.60 0.50
C GLN A 345 -7.49 -2.11 0.25
N ALA A 346 -8.66 -2.67 -0.05
CA ALA A 346 -8.82 -4.09 -0.33
C ALA A 346 -8.01 -4.53 -1.56
N SER A 347 -8.10 -3.78 -2.67
CA SER A 347 -7.31 -4.00 -3.89
C SER A 347 -5.82 -3.95 -3.61
N ARG A 348 -5.34 -2.90 -2.93
CA ARG A 348 -3.94 -2.74 -2.53
C ARG A 348 -3.43 -3.96 -1.76
N LEU A 349 -4.12 -4.28 -0.67
CA LEU A 349 -3.69 -5.31 0.25
C LEU A 349 -3.64 -6.67 -0.46
N THR A 350 -4.61 -6.94 -1.34
CA THR A 350 -4.69 -8.21 -2.09
C THR A 350 -3.55 -8.33 -3.10
N ILE A 351 -3.24 -7.26 -3.84
CA ILE A 351 -2.08 -7.21 -4.75
C ILE A 351 -0.79 -7.49 -3.97
N ILE A 352 -0.59 -6.83 -2.82
CA ILE A 352 0.59 -7.02 -1.96
C ILE A 352 0.71 -8.47 -1.50
N GLN A 353 -0.40 -9.14 -1.18
CA GLN A 353 -0.36 -10.55 -0.81
C GLN A 353 0.05 -11.43 -1.97
N PHE A 354 -0.58 -11.28 -3.13
CA PHE A 354 -0.18 -12.02 -4.34
C PHE A 354 1.31 -11.85 -4.62
N MET A 355 1.80 -10.61 -4.52
CA MET A 355 3.20 -10.29 -4.66
C MET A 355 4.08 -11.03 -3.63
N THR A 356 3.73 -10.91 -2.35
CA THR A 356 4.48 -11.51 -1.25
C THR A 356 4.55 -13.03 -1.37
N LYS A 357 3.44 -13.69 -1.71
CA LYS A 357 3.39 -15.15 -1.87
C LYS A 357 4.21 -15.61 -3.07
N ARG A 358 4.07 -14.92 -4.19
CA ARG A 358 4.83 -15.20 -5.40
C ARG A 358 6.33 -14.99 -5.22
N GLN A 359 6.75 -13.97 -4.45
CA GLN A 359 8.14 -13.69 -4.11
C GLN A 359 8.72 -14.70 -3.11
N ASN A 360 8.08 -14.85 -1.95
CA ASN A 360 8.65 -15.59 -0.82
C ASN A 360 8.48 -17.10 -0.95
N LYS A 361 7.42 -17.56 -1.63
CA LYS A 361 7.08 -18.99 -1.78
C LYS A 361 7.19 -19.49 -3.23
N ASN A 362 7.53 -18.62 -4.19
CA ASN A 362 7.65 -18.95 -5.62
C ASN A 362 6.39 -19.61 -6.23
N LEU A 363 5.20 -19.26 -5.72
CA LEU A 363 3.92 -19.81 -6.19
C LEU A 363 3.59 -19.29 -7.60
N LYS A 364 3.32 -20.20 -8.55
CA LYS A 364 3.20 -19.86 -9.98
C LYS A 364 1.78 -19.87 -10.53
N THR A 365 0.79 -20.30 -9.75
CA THR A 365 -0.63 -20.37 -10.17
C THR A 365 -1.53 -19.62 -9.20
N THR A 366 -2.61 -19.05 -9.70
CA THR A 366 -3.62 -18.34 -8.90
C THR A 366 -4.15 -19.24 -7.79
N GLU A 367 -4.54 -20.47 -8.13
CA GLU A 367 -5.02 -21.49 -7.19
C GLU A 367 -4.02 -21.73 -6.05
N SER A 368 -2.72 -21.86 -6.35
CA SER A 368 -1.72 -22.08 -5.30
C SER A 368 -1.63 -20.91 -4.31
N ILE A 369 -1.76 -19.66 -4.80
CA ILE A 369 -1.79 -18.47 -3.96
C ILE A 369 -3.07 -18.41 -3.13
N LEU A 370 -4.23 -18.71 -3.72
CA LEU A 370 -5.51 -18.71 -3.01
C LEU A 370 -5.54 -19.77 -1.90
N ASN A 371 -5.01 -20.97 -2.17
CA ASN A 371 -4.86 -22.03 -1.16
C ASN A 371 -3.90 -21.62 -0.04
N ASP A 372 -2.82 -20.89 -0.36
CA ASP A 372 -1.89 -20.38 0.66
C ASP A 372 -2.53 -19.31 1.54
N ILE A 373 -3.37 -18.43 0.98
CA ILE A 373 -4.17 -17.46 1.74
C ILE A 373 -5.15 -18.17 2.69
N LEU A 374 -5.82 -19.21 2.20
CA LEU A 374 -6.72 -20.01 3.03
C LEU A 374 -5.97 -20.72 4.15
N TYR A 375 -4.79 -21.26 3.84
CA TYR A 375 -3.91 -21.88 4.83
C TYR A 375 -3.51 -20.88 5.92
N ASP A 376 -3.06 -19.68 5.57
CA ASP A 376 -2.68 -18.66 6.56
C ASP A 376 -3.83 -18.32 7.52
N PHE A 377 -5.05 -18.17 6.98
CA PHE A 377 -6.22 -17.84 7.78
C PHE A 377 -6.60 -18.97 8.75
N ASN A 378 -6.61 -20.21 8.25
CA ASN A 378 -6.92 -21.38 9.08
C ASN A 378 -5.82 -21.64 10.10
N LYS A 379 -4.55 -21.46 9.71
CA LYS A 379 -3.41 -21.54 10.61
C LYS A 379 -3.52 -20.51 11.73
N LEU A 380 -3.83 -19.25 11.42
CA LEU A 380 -4.02 -18.21 12.45
C LEU A 380 -5.15 -18.58 13.43
N LYS A 381 -6.27 -19.13 12.96
CA LYS A 381 -7.34 -19.60 13.85
C LYS A 381 -6.86 -20.70 14.80
N LEU A 382 -6.05 -21.63 14.30
CA LEU A 382 -5.47 -22.73 15.07
C LEU A 382 -4.42 -22.21 16.05
N ASP A 383 -3.55 -21.31 15.62
CA ASP A 383 -2.51 -20.71 16.46
C ASP A 383 -3.15 -19.87 17.59
N ILE A 384 -4.25 -19.15 17.32
CA ILE A 384 -5.04 -18.49 18.38
C ILE A 384 -5.59 -19.50 19.40
N GLU A 385 -6.01 -20.70 18.97
CA GLU A 385 -6.49 -21.74 19.89
C GLU A 385 -5.40 -22.20 20.85
N ILE A 386 -4.20 -22.39 20.32
CA ILE A 386 -3.08 -22.98 21.03
C ILE A 386 -2.36 -21.93 21.90
N GLN A 387 -2.22 -20.71 21.37
CA GLN A 387 -1.34 -19.68 21.91
C GLN A 387 -2.10 -18.41 22.35
N GLY A 388 -3.39 -18.28 22.02
CA GLY A 388 -4.15 -17.07 22.30
C GLY A 388 -3.60 -15.86 21.56
N ILE A 389 -3.53 -14.72 22.25
CA ILE A 389 -3.05 -13.45 21.69
C ILE A 389 -1.54 -13.45 21.38
N THR A 390 -0.76 -14.40 21.92
CA THR A 390 0.70 -14.38 21.75
C THR A 390 1.15 -14.65 20.32
N VAL A 391 0.29 -15.29 19.50
CA VAL A 391 0.52 -15.50 18.06
C VAL A 391 0.87 -14.20 17.32
N LEU A 392 0.42 -13.05 17.82
CA LEU A 392 0.53 -11.76 17.15
C LEU A 392 1.91 -11.10 17.22
N TYR A 393 2.85 -11.64 18.01
CA TYR A 393 4.21 -11.10 18.12
C TYR A 393 5.32 -12.12 17.85
N GLU A 394 4.98 -13.38 17.51
CA GLU A 394 5.95 -14.42 17.16
C GLU A 394 6.21 -14.52 15.64
N GLN A 395 5.63 -13.61 14.84
CA GLN A 395 5.77 -13.50 13.38
C GLN A 395 6.28 -12.10 13.01
#